data_AF-A0A1A1YEW7-F1
#
_entry.id   AF-A0A1A1YEW7-F1
#
_cell.length_a   1.000
_cell.length_b   1.000
_cell.length_c   1.000
_cell.angle_alpha   90.00
_cell.angle_beta   90.00
_cell.angle_gamma   90.00
#
_symmetry.space_group_name_H-M   'P 1'
#
loop_
_entity.id
_entity.type
_entity.pdbx_description
1 polymer ?
#
loop_
_entity_poly.entity_id
_entity_poly.type
_entity_poly.pdbx_seq_one_letter_code
_entity_poly.pdbx_strand_id
1 'polypeptide(L)'
;MFRELSALDGQPIDRDRLVTMRARVARALDDSRTTPTALSALTHRQIDITREIAAIDAATAAATGGAAAAVAATGNELWDASAI
;
A
#
# COMPACT_ATOMS: atom_id res chain seq x y z
N MET A 1 4.59 5.88 10.08
CA MET A 1 5.56 5.66 11.18
C MET A 1 5.64 4.15 11.49
N PHE A 2 6.12 3.35 10.54
CA PHE A 2 6.23 1.88 10.68
C PHE A 2 7.68 1.37 10.73
N ARG A 3 8.65 2.23 10.40
CA ARG A 3 10.08 1.94 10.51
C ARG A 3 10.51 1.58 11.95
N GLU A 4 9.79 2.09 12.96
CA GLU A 4 10.03 1.77 14.37
C GLU A 4 9.55 0.37 14.77
N LEU A 5 8.49 -0.16 14.14
CA LEU A 5 7.98 -1.50 14.45
C LEU A 5 8.87 -2.61 13.84
N SER A 6 9.59 -2.33 12.74
CA SER A 6 10.57 -3.26 12.18
C SER A 6 11.79 -3.46 13.09
N ALA A 7 12.17 -2.43 13.86
CA ALA A 7 13.32 -2.51 14.76
C ALA A 7 13.04 -3.39 16.00
N LEU A 8 11.76 -3.58 16.35
CA LEU A 8 11.36 -4.29 17.56
C LEU A 8 11.45 -5.82 17.44
N ASP A 9 11.40 -6.39 16.24
CA ASP A 9 11.47 -7.84 15.99
C ASP A 9 12.78 -8.29 15.32
N GLY A 10 13.70 -7.37 14.98
CA GLY A 10 15.01 -7.68 14.39
C GLY A 10 14.98 -8.34 13.01
N GLN A 11 13.80 -8.60 12.44
CA GLN A 11 13.61 -9.19 11.12
C GLN A 11 13.26 -8.10 10.09
N PRO A 12 13.89 -8.12 8.90
CA PRO A 12 13.49 -7.24 7.82
C PRO A 12 12.02 -7.50 7.49
N ILE A 13 11.24 -6.43 7.33
CA ILE A 13 9.85 -6.55 6.86
C ILE A 13 9.90 -7.13 5.44
N ASP A 14 9.43 -8.36 5.29
CA ASP A 14 9.31 -9.03 4.01
C ASP A 14 8.06 -8.52 3.24
N ARG A 15 8.22 -8.34 1.92
CA ARG A 15 7.17 -7.93 0.99
C ARG A 15 5.93 -8.83 1.12
N ASP A 16 6.10 -10.14 1.22
CA ASP A 16 4.98 -11.08 1.28
C ASP A 16 4.17 -10.93 2.57
N ARG A 17 4.83 -10.57 3.67
CA ARG A 17 4.16 -10.21 4.93
C ARG A 17 3.33 -8.95 4.76
N LEU A 18 3.86 -7.93 4.09
CA LEU A 18 3.10 -6.70 3.81
C LEU A 18 1.91 -6.95 2.89
N VAL A 19 2.04 -7.78 1.85
CA VAL A 19 0.94 -8.18 0.97
C VAL A 19 -0.16 -8.89 1.76
N THR A 20 0.22 -9.82 2.65
CA THR A 20 -0.71 -10.51 3.53
C THR A 20 -1.45 -9.53 4.45
N MET A 21 -0.74 -8.55 5.02
CA MET A 21 -1.36 -7.52 5.85
C MET A 21 -2.29 -6.61 5.05
N ARG A 22 -1.92 -6.24 3.82
CA ARG A 22 -2.76 -5.46 2.91
C ARG A 22 -4.09 -6.16 2.62
N ALA A 23 -4.06 -7.47 2.38
CA ALA A 23 -5.27 -8.26 2.14
C ALA A 23 -6.19 -8.31 3.37
N ARG A 24 -5.60 -8.43 4.57
CA ARG A 24 -6.37 -8.40 5.83
C ARG A 24 -7.02 -7.04 6.08
N VAL A 25 -6.32 -5.95 5.79
CA VAL A 25 -6.86 -4.58 5.92
C VAL A 25 -7.97 -4.35 4.91
N ALA A 26 -7.81 -4.76 3.65
CA ALA A 26 -8.86 -4.68 2.64
C ALA A 26 -10.14 -5.40 3.09
N ARG A 27 -10.02 -6.62 3.62
CA ARG A 27 -11.17 -7.36 4.16
C ARG A 27 -11.85 -6.65 5.33
N ALA A 28 -11.10 -5.93 6.18
CA ALA A 28 -11.67 -5.16 7.27
C ALA A 28 -12.35 -3.86 6.78
N LEU A 29 -11.84 -3.25 5.70
CA LEU A 29 -12.48 -2.11 5.04
C LEU A 29 -13.83 -2.50 4.40
N ASP A 30 -13.94 -3.72 3.89
CA ASP A 30 -15.18 -4.25 3.30
C ASP A 30 -16.25 -4.66 4.33
N ASP A 31 -15.92 -4.70 5.63
CA ASP A 31 -16.87 -5.03 6.70
C ASP A 31 -17.77 -3.84 7.02
N SER A 32 -19.09 -3.97 6.77
CA SER A 32 -20.08 -2.92 7.01
C SER A 32 -20.25 -2.56 8.50
N ARG A 33 -19.69 -3.35 9.41
CA ARG A 33 -19.69 -3.08 10.86
C ARG A 33 -18.48 -2.26 11.30
N THR A 34 -17.55 -1.95 10.40
CA THR A 34 -16.37 -1.13 10.69
C THR A 34 -16.81 0.29 11.06
N THR A 35 -16.42 0.73 12.25
CA THR A 35 -16.76 2.08 12.74
C THR A 35 -16.03 3.15 11.92
N PRO A 36 -16.55 4.39 11.82
CA PRO A 36 -15.89 5.46 11.07
C PRO A 36 -14.44 5.74 11.51
N THR A 37 -14.18 5.67 12.81
CA THR A 37 -12.82 5.82 13.36
C THR A 37 -11.91 4.68 12.92
N ALA A 38 -12.40 3.43 12.98
CA ALA A 38 -11.66 2.27 12.50
C ALA A 38 -11.42 2.34 10.99
N LEU A 39 -12.39 2.82 10.21
CA LEU A 39 -12.29 3.01 8.77
C LEU A 39 -11.16 3.98 8.41
N SER A 40 -11.07 5.12 9.10
CA SER A 40 -9.99 6.09 8.94
C SER A 40 -8.62 5.47 9.26
N ALA A 41 -8.51 4.76 10.39
CA ALA A 41 -7.26 4.09 10.80
C ALA A 41 -6.83 3.00 9.79
N LEU A 42 -7.78 2.20 9.30
CA LEU A 42 -7.53 1.16 8.30
C LEU A 42 -7.13 1.77 6.95
N THR A 43 -7.71 2.90 6.56
CA THR A 43 -7.37 3.61 5.32
C THR A 43 -5.93 4.14 5.37
N HIS A 44 -5.53 4.79 6.47
CA HIS A 44 -4.14 5.21 6.68
C HIS A 44 -3.19 4.01 6.68
N ARG A 45 -3.59 2.90 7.31
CA ARG A 45 -2.81 1.67 7.32
C ARG A 45 -2.64 1.08 5.92
N GLN A 46 -3.68 1.11 5.10
CA GLN A 46 -3.66 0.64 3.71
C GLN A 46 -2.68 1.46 2.86
N ILE A 47 -2.69 2.79 3.02
CA ILE A 47 -1.77 3.71 2.33
C ILE A 47 -0.32 3.43 2.75
N ASP A 48 -0.06 3.30 4.05
CA ASP A 48 1.28 3.02 4.58
C ASP A 48 1.84 1.69 4.08
N ILE A 49 1.03 0.62 4.11
CA ILE A 49 1.46 -0.69 3.60
C ILE A 49 1.75 -0.63 2.09
N THR A 50 0.91 0.08 1.33
CA THR A 50 1.09 0.22 -0.12
C THR A 50 2.39 0.97 -0.46
N ARG A 51 2.69 2.05 0.28
CA ARG A 51 3.95 2.79 0.13
C ARG A 51 5.17 1.94 0.44
N GLU A 52 5.12 1.13 1.50
CA GLU A 52 6.22 0.26 1.88
C GLU A 52 6.49 -0.83 0.83
N ILE A 53 5.43 -1.47 0.30
CA ILE A 53 5.56 -2.44 -0.79
C ILE A 53 6.21 -1.79 -2.02
N ALA A 54 5.76 -0.59 -2.39
CA ALA A 54 6.33 0.14 -3.53
C ALA A 54 7.82 0.48 -3.31
N ALA A 55 8.22 0.83 -2.08
CA ALA A 55 9.62 1.09 -1.75
C ALA A 55 10.48 -0.17 -1.87
N ILE A 56 9.99 -1.33 -1.40
CA ILE A 56 10.68 -2.61 -1.53
C ILE A 56 10.79 -3.05 -3.00
N ASP A 57 9.69 -2.90 -3.77
CA ASP A 57 9.67 -3.23 -5.19
C ASP A 57 10.65 -2.35 -5.97
N ALA A 58 10.70 -1.05 -5.68
CA ALA A 58 11.66 -0.12 -6.29
C ALA A 58 13.11 -0.45 -5.92
N ALA A 59 13.39 -0.76 -4.65
CA ALA A 59 14.73 -1.15 -4.20
C ALA A 59 15.18 -2.47 -4.87
N THR A 60 14.26 -3.43 -5.02
CA THR A 60 14.53 -4.71 -5.70
C THR A 60 14.80 -4.50 -7.18
N ALA A 61 14.01 -3.67 -7.87
CA ALA A 61 14.20 -3.35 -9.29
C ALA A 61 15.52 -2.61 -9.56
N ALA A 62 15.92 -1.70 -8.66
CA ALA A 62 17.21 -1.03 -8.73
C ALA A 62 18.38 -2.00 -8.55
N ALA A 63 18.26 -2.98 -7.64
CA ALA A 63 19.29 -3.99 -7.39
C ALA A 63 19.44 -4.99 -8.55
N THR A 64 18.38 -5.26 -9.31
CA THR A 64 18.37 -6.23 -10.42
C THR A 64 18.70 -5.64 -11.79
N GLY A 65 19.11 -4.37 -11.86
CA GLY A 65 19.60 -3.78 -13.12
C GLY A 65 18.53 -3.45 -14.16
N GLY A 66 17.28 -3.27 -13.73
CA GLY A 66 16.25 -2.57 -14.51
C GLY A 66 15.44 -3.43 -15.49
N ALA A 67 14.23 -3.77 -15.07
CA ALA A 67 13.03 -3.77 -15.92
C ALA A 67 11.81 -3.52 -15.02
N ALA A 68 11.73 -2.31 -14.46
CA ALA A 68 10.51 -1.89 -13.76
C ALA A 68 9.39 -1.79 -14.80
N ALA A 69 8.46 -2.75 -14.76
CA ALA A 69 7.24 -2.69 -15.55
C ALA A 69 6.59 -1.33 -15.32
N ALA A 70 6.33 -0.61 -16.42
CA ALA A 70 5.70 0.70 -16.38
C ALA A 70 4.40 0.60 -15.59
N VAL A 71 4.39 1.17 -14.38
CA VAL A 71 3.14 1.57 -13.74
C VAL A 71 2.49 2.49 -14.76
N ALA A 72 1.35 2.07 -15.33
CA ALA A 72 0.59 2.92 -16.20
C ALA A 72 0.22 4.16 -15.38
N ALA A 73 0.96 5.25 -15.61
CA ALA A 73 0.57 6.58 -15.22
C ALA A 73 -0.59 6.97 -16.14
N THR A 74 -1.73 6.27 -16.02
CA THR A 74 -2.99 6.82 -16.48
C THR A 74 -3.15 8.09 -15.66
N GLY A 75 -2.87 9.22 -16.30
CA GLY A 75 -3.12 10.53 -15.70
C GLY A 75 -4.52 10.50 -15.13
N ASN A 76 -4.66 10.95 -13.89
CA ASN A 76 -5.96 11.18 -13.28
C ASN A 76 -6.62 12.32 -14.06
N GLU A 77 -7.20 11.98 -15.22
CA GLU A 77 -8.07 12.89 -15.94
C GLU A 77 -9.19 13.23 -14.97
N LEU A 78 -9.24 14.51 -14.59
CA LEU A 78 -10.33 15.05 -13.80
C LEU A 78 -11.60 14.75 -14.60
N TRP A 79 -12.49 13.95 -14.04
CA TRP A 79 -13.77 13.64 -14.65
C TRP A 79 -14.45 14.93 -15.14
N ASP A 80 -14.68 15.05 -16.45
CA ASP A 80 -15.28 16.22 -17.08
C ASP A 80 -16.80 16.05 -17.18
N ALA A 81 -17.50 16.76 -16.30
CA ALA A 81 -18.95 16.77 -16.21
C ALA A 81 -19.65 17.43 -17.41
N SER A 82 -18.91 18.14 -18.28
CA SER A 82 -19.48 18.84 -19.44
C SER A 82 -19.79 17.94 -20.62
N ALA A 83 -19.43 16.64 -20.54
CA ALA A 83 -19.74 15.63 -21.54
C ALA A 83 -21.11 14.94 -21.37
N ILE A 84 -21.96 15.45 -20.46
CA ILE A 84 -23.37 15.02 -20.26
C ILE A 84 -24.31 16.12 -20.74
#